data_AF-A0A8B7R2F0-F1
#
_entry.id   AF-A0A8B7R2F0-F1
#
_cell.length_a   1.000
_cell.length_b   1.000
_cell.length_c   1.000
_cell.angle_alpha   90.00
_cell.angle_beta   90.00
_cell.angle_gamma   90.00
#
_symmetry.space_group_name_H-M   'P 1'
#
loop_
_entity.id
_entity.type
_entity.pdbx_description
1 polymer ?
#
loop_
_entity_poly.entity_id
_entity_poly.type
_entity_poly.pdbx_seq_one_letter_code
_entity_poly.pdbx_strand_id
1 'polypeptide(L)'
;MGTQSIQGGGGGGRAVPLLLLRVLAELPGAELVQACRLVCLRWKELVDGAPLWLLKCQQEGLVPEGGAEDERDHWQQFYFLSKRRRNLLRNPCGEEDLEGWCDVEHGGDGWRVEELPGDCGVEFIHDEGVKKFFASSFEWCRKAQVIDLQAEGYWEELLDTTQPAIVVKDW
;
A
#
# COMPACT_ATOMS: atom_id res chain seq x y z
N MET A 1 60.04 31.85 -2.00
CA MET A 1 60.57 30.51 -1.65
C MET A 1 59.83 30.03 -0.42
N GLY A 2 59.35 28.78 -0.40
CA GLY A 2 58.49 28.28 0.68
C GLY A 2 57.57 27.15 0.23
N THR A 3 58.13 26.07 -0.32
CA THR A 3 57.39 24.86 -0.69
C THR A 3 57.22 23.95 0.53
N GLN A 4 55.99 23.54 0.85
CA GLN A 4 55.76 22.31 1.62
C GLN A 4 54.52 21.53 1.14
N SER A 5 54.64 20.22 1.27
CA SER A 5 53.67 19.16 0.99
C SER A 5 54.07 17.98 1.90
N ILE A 6 53.33 16.88 2.06
CA ILE A 6 52.27 16.27 1.25
C ILE A 6 51.17 15.78 2.22
N GLN A 7 50.14 15.09 1.69
CA GLN A 7 49.21 14.17 2.37
C GLN A 7 47.86 14.78 2.81
N GLY A 8 46.72 14.13 2.56
CA GLY A 8 46.52 12.81 1.95
C GLY A 8 45.47 11.99 2.69
N GLY A 9 44.19 12.39 2.60
CA GLY A 9 43.07 11.67 3.23
C GLY A 9 42.14 11.08 2.18
N GLY A 10 42.19 9.77 1.99
CA GLY A 10 41.38 9.07 0.99
C GLY A 10 39.92 8.89 1.42
N GLY A 11 39.03 9.79 0.97
CA GLY A 11 37.58 9.59 1.00
C GLY A 11 37.09 8.90 -0.27
N GLY A 12 37.30 7.58 -0.35
CA GLY A 12 36.93 6.74 -1.52
C GLY A 12 35.42 6.54 -1.69
N GLY A 13 34.65 7.62 -1.75
CA GLY A 13 33.23 7.59 -2.10
C GLY A 13 33.06 7.09 -3.53
N ARG A 14 32.90 5.77 -3.69
CA ARG A 14 32.51 5.16 -4.97
C ARG A 14 31.17 5.77 -5.38
N ALA A 15 31.21 6.71 -6.32
CA ALA A 15 30.01 7.24 -6.94
C ALA A 15 29.20 6.05 -7.49
N VAL A 16 28.06 5.79 -6.85
CA VAL A 16 27.14 4.74 -7.28
C VAL A 16 26.80 5.04 -8.75
N PRO A 17 27.08 4.16 -9.72
CA PRO A 17 26.81 4.47 -11.11
C PRO A 17 25.30 4.65 -11.30
N LEU A 18 24.87 5.91 -11.39
CA LEU A 18 23.45 6.34 -11.38
C LEU A 18 22.63 5.65 -12.48
N LEU A 19 23.30 5.26 -13.56
CA LEU A 19 22.75 4.44 -14.64
C LEU A 19 22.24 3.07 -14.16
N LEU A 20 22.95 2.38 -13.25
CA LEU A 20 22.51 1.07 -12.75
C LEU A 20 21.28 1.20 -11.86
N LEU A 21 21.20 2.25 -11.03
CA LEU A 21 19.99 2.52 -10.24
C LEU A 21 18.79 2.77 -11.15
N ARG A 22 18.96 3.54 -12.24
CA ARG A 22 17.90 3.74 -13.24
C ARG A 22 17.49 2.43 -13.93
N VAL A 23 18.44 1.63 -14.41
CA VAL A 23 18.14 0.33 -15.05
C VAL A 23 17.39 -0.62 -14.11
N LEU A 24 17.76 -0.65 -12.82
CA LEU A 24 17.04 -1.45 -11.82
C LEU A 24 15.65 -0.86 -11.51
N ALA A 25 15.48 0.47 -11.51
CA ALA A 25 14.21 1.10 -11.20
C ALA A 25 13.10 0.80 -12.24
N GLU A 26 13.47 0.55 -13.49
CA GLU A 26 12.53 0.09 -14.55
C GLU A 26 12.00 -1.34 -14.33
N LEU A 27 12.60 -2.13 -13.44
CA LEU A 27 12.18 -3.52 -13.19
C LEU A 27 11.03 -3.61 -12.18
N PRO A 28 10.19 -4.67 -12.24
CA PRO A 28 9.17 -4.94 -11.24
C PRO A 28 9.78 -5.11 -9.83
N GLY A 29 9.15 -4.52 -8.81
CA GLY A 29 9.63 -4.59 -7.43
C GLY A 29 9.84 -6.02 -6.90
N ALA A 30 8.99 -6.97 -7.31
CA ALA A 30 9.13 -8.37 -6.95
C ALA A 30 10.42 -9.00 -7.51
N GLU A 31 10.72 -8.77 -8.80
CA GLU A 31 11.94 -9.27 -9.46
C GLU A 31 13.21 -8.68 -8.83
N LEU A 32 13.16 -7.41 -8.42
CA LEU A 32 14.27 -6.76 -7.72
C LEU A 32 14.66 -7.52 -6.45
N VAL A 33 13.68 -7.84 -5.60
CA VAL A 33 13.90 -8.53 -4.32
C VAL A 33 14.21 -10.01 -4.50
N GLN A 34 13.53 -10.70 -5.42
CA GLN A 34 13.60 -12.15 -5.58
C GLN A 34 14.77 -12.61 -6.47
N ALA A 35 15.13 -11.83 -7.50
CA ALA A 35 16.15 -12.22 -8.48
C ALA A 35 17.34 -11.25 -8.49
N CYS A 36 17.13 -9.95 -8.68
CA CYS A 36 18.22 -8.98 -8.85
C CYS A 36 19.12 -8.91 -7.60
N ARG A 37 18.53 -8.99 -6.41
CA ARG A 37 19.23 -9.07 -5.11
C ARG A 37 20.26 -10.21 -5.04
N LEU A 38 20.07 -11.29 -5.79
CA LEU A 38 20.92 -12.48 -5.76
C LEU A 38 22.05 -12.46 -6.81
N VAL A 39 22.06 -11.49 -7.74
CA VAL A 39 23.02 -11.44 -8.86
C VAL A 39 24.46 -11.23 -8.40
N CYS A 40 24.70 -10.25 -7.51
CA CYS A 40 26.00 -10.04 -6.87
C CYS A 40 25.85 -9.11 -5.65
N LEU A 41 26.89 -9.04 -4.80
CA LEU A 41 26.90 -8.17 -3.61
C LEU A 41 26.53 -6.71 -3.90
N ARG A 42 27.06 -6.15 -5.00
CA ARG A 42 26.74 -4.77 -5.40
C ARG A 42 25.28 -4.58 -5.84
N TRP A 43 24.62 -5.60 -6.39
CA TRP A 43 23.19 -5.53 -6.70
C TRP A 43 22.36 -5.67 -5.42
N LYS A 44 22.76 -6.55 -4.50
CA LYS A 44 22.18 -6.65 -3.14
C LYS A 44 22.22 -5.31 -2.41
N GLU A 45 23.38 -4.64 -2.37
CA GLU A 45 23.54 -3.31 -1.75
C GLU A 45 22.60 -2.25 -2.34
N LEU A 46 22.28 -2.32 -3.63
CA LEU A 46 21.38 -1.37 -4.30
C LEU A 46 19.91 -1.72 -4.09
N VAL A 47 19.56 -3.02 -4.06
CA VAL A 47 18.20 -3.49 -3.80
C VAL A 47 17.81 -3.32 -2.34
N ASP A 48 18.73 -3.56 -1.39
CA ASP A 48 18.49 -3.32 0.03
C ASP A 48 18.57 -1.82 0.40
N GLY A 49 18.95 -0.95 -0.56
CA GLY A 49 19.21 0.46 -0.34
C GLY A 49 18.02 1.37 -0.68
N ALA A 50 17.72 2.32 0.23
CA ALA A 50 16.69 3.35 0.05
C ALA A 50 16.69 4.09 -1.32
N PRO A 51 17.83 4.47 -1.95
CA PRO A 51 17.82 5.26 -3.19
C PRO A 51 17.11 4.61 -4.38
N LEU A 52 17.10 3.28 -4.47
CA LEU A 52 16.40 2.57 -5.55
C LEU A 52 14.88 2.71 -5.40
N TRP A 53 14.38 2.46 -4.19
CA TRP A 53 12.94 2.49 -3.91
C TRP A 53 12.38 3.91 -3.90
N LEU A 54 13.14 4.90 -3.42
CA LEU A 54 12.79 6.31 -3.57
C LEU A 54 12.63 6.69 -5.05
N LEU A 55 13.58 6.30 -5.92
CA LEU A 55 13.49 6.56 -7.36
C LEU A 55 12.24 5.91 -7.97
N LYS A 56 11.95 4.65 -7.63
CA LYS A 56 10.73 3.97 -8.09
C LYS A 56 9.45 4.66 -7.61
N CYS A 57 9.38 5.06 -6.34
CA CYS A 57 8.25 5.82 -5.81
C CYS A 57 8.04 7.16 -6.56
N GLN A 58 9.12 7.84 -6.93
CA GLN A 58 9.04 9.09 -7.71
C GLN A 58 8.57 8.84 -9.15
N GLN A 59 9.11 7.81 -9.82
CA GLN A 59 8.70 7.44 -11.19
C GLN A 59 7.24 7.00 -11.27
N GLU A 60 6.75 6.31 -10.24
CA GLU A 60 5.39 5.76 -10.19
C GLU A 60 4.37 6.68 -9.48
N GLY A 61 4.74 7.94 -9.16
CA GLY A 61 3.85 8.94 -8.58
C GLY A 61 3.36 8.63 -7.15
N LEU A 62 4.10 7.80 -6.40
CA LEU A 62 3.73 7.33 -5.06
C LEU A 62 4.16 8.28 -3.93
N VAL A 63 5.08 9.21 -4.20
CA VAL A 63 5.56 10.16 -3.19
C VAL A 63 4.49 11.23 -2.95
N PRO A 64 3.93 11.36 -1.73
CA PRO A 64 2.87 12.34 -1.47
C PRO A 64 3.39 13.77 -1.55
N GLU A 65 2.60 14.65 -2.17
CA GLU A 65 2.85 16.09 -2.14
C GLU A 65 2.64 16.64 -0.72
N GLY A 66 3.74 16.95 -0.03
CA GLY A 66 3.72 17.75 1.21
C GLY A 66 3.62 17.00 2.54
N GLY A 67 3.86 15.68 2.61
CA GLY A 67 3.75 14.97 3.90
C GLY A 67 4.52 13.66 4.03
N ALA A 68 5.66 13.72 4.73
CA ALA A 68 6.24 12.73 5.65
C ALA A 68 7.78 12.85 5.62
N GLU A 69 8.37 13.48 6.64
CA GLU A 69 9.83 13.47 6.83
C GLU A 69 10.28 12.33 7.75
N ASP A 70 9.40 11.86 8.64
CA ASP A 70 9.72 10.96 9.75
C ASP A 70 9.72 9.45 9.41
N GLU A 71 9.20 9.01 8.26
CA GLU A 71 9.10 7.59 7.87
C GLU A 71 10.06 7.18 6.73
N ARG A 72 11.09 7.99 6.47
CA ARG A 72 11.94 7.88 5.26
C ARG A 72 13.02 6.77 5.29
N ASP A 73 13.08 5.95 6.33
CA ASP A 73 14.12 4.91 6.45
C ASP A 73 13.79 3.61 5.70
N HIS A 74 12.51 3.34 5.40
CA HIS A 74 12.04 2.05 4.87
C HIS A 74 11.34 2.15 3.50
N TRP A 75 11.94 2.88 2.54
CA TRP A 75 11.37 3.11 1.20
C TRP A 75 10.90 1.85 0.45
N GLN A 76 11.54 0.69 0.66
CA GLN A 76 11.08 -0.58 0.08
C GLN A 76 9.69 -0.98 0.60
N GLN A 77 9.48 -0.87 1.91
CA GLN A 77 8.20 -1.19 2.55
C GLN A 77 7.13 -0.18 2.12
N PHE A 78 7.48 1.12 2.15
CA PHE A 78 6.60 2.20 1.66
C PHE A 78 6.15 1.96 0.21
N TYR A 79 7.06 1.60 -0.69
CA TYR A 79 6.74 1.25 -2.09
C TYR A 79 5.71 0.11 -2.15
N PHE A 80 5.99 -1.01 -1.48
CA PHE A 80 5.14 -2.20 -1.55
C PHE A 80 3.77 -2.03 -0.87
N LEU A 81 3.69 -1.24 0.20
CA LEU A 81 2.44 -0.84 0.85
C LEU A 81 1.62 0.08 -0.07
N SER A 82 2.26 1.12 -0.61
CA SER A 82 1.61 2.10 -1.50
C SER A 82 1.06 1.45 -2.77
N LYS A 83 1.83 0.54 -3.40
CA LYS A 83 1.38 -0.21 -4.59
C LYS A 83 0.22 -1.18 -4.33
N ARG A 84 -0.02 -1.59 -3.08
CA ARG A 84 -1.10 -2.53 -2.71
C ARG A 84 -2.29 -1.86 -2.05
N ARG A 85 -2.17 -0.59 -1.65
CA ARG A 85 -3.20 0.18 -0.93
C ARG A 85 -4.50 0.24 -1.73
N ARG A 86 -5.52 -0.49 -1.27
CA ARG A 86 -6.88 -0.55 -1.82
C ARG A 86 -7.86 -0.87 -0.68
N ASN A 87 -9.16 -0.80 -0.94
CA ASN A 87 -10.14 -1.43 -0.05
C ASN A 87 -10.02 -2.97 -0.20
N LEU A 88 -9.92 -3.69 0.91
CA LEU A 88 -9.82 -5.15 0.95
C LEU A 88 -11.18 -5.83 1.18
N LEU A 89 -12.22 -5.07 1.54
CA LEU A 89 -13.59 -5.58 1.60
C LEU A 89 -14.16 -5.69 0.18
N ARG A 90 -14.75 -6.85 -0.12
CA ARG A 90 -15.56 -7.05 -1.32
C ARG A 90 -16.92 -6.38 -1.16
N ASN A 91 -17.51 -5.94 -2.29
CA ASN A 91 -18.87 -5.42 -2.37
C ASN A 91 -19.27 -4.49 -1.18
N PRO A 92 -18.53 -3.40 -0.94
CA PRO A 92 -18.73 -2.55 0.23
C PRO A 92 -20.06 -1.77 0.20
N CYS A 93 -20.67 -1.59 -0.97
CA CYS A 93 -21.86 -0.75 -1.18
C CYS A 93 -23.11 -1.50 -1.68
N GLY A 94 -23.05 -2.82 -1.91
CA GLY A 94 -24.19 -3.60 -2.39
C GLY A 94 -24.39 -3.63 -3.91
N GLU A 95 -23.36 -3.31 -4.70
CA GLU A 95 -23.46 -3.43 -6.17
C GLU A 95 -23.63 -4.89 -6.63
N GLU A 96 -23.09 -5.85 -5.86
CA GLU A 96 -23.20 -7.30 -6.07
C GLU A 96 -24.21 -7.92 -5.05
N ASP A 97 -25.31 -7.22 -4.74
CA ASP A 97 -26.26 -7.58 -3.67
C ASP A 97 -25.53 -7.86 -2.34
N LEU A 98 -25.60 -9.09 -1.80
CA LEU A 98 -24.88 -9.54 -0.60
C LEU A 98 -23.66 -10.42 -0.92
N GLU A 99 -23.24 -10.53 -2.20
CA GLU A 99 -22.06 -11.31 -2.55
C GLU A 99 -20.80 -10.80 -1.85
N GLY A 100 -19.90 -11.74 -1.53
CA GLY A 100 -18.69 -11.46 -0.76
C GLY A 100 -18.89 -11.39 0.75
N TRP A 101 -20.12 -11.20 1.25
CA TRP A 101 -20.41 -11.20 2.69
C TRP A 101 -20.68 -12.60 3.24
N CYS A 102 -20.16 -12.84 4.45
CA CYS A 102 -20.27 -14.07 5.23
C CYS A 102 -21.14 -13.84 6.47
N ASP A 103 -21.50 -14.92 7.17
CA ASP A 103 -22.23 -14.90 8.46
C ASP A 103 -23.42 -13.93 8.45
N VAL A 104 -24.21 -13.98 7.37
CA VAL A 104 -25.29 -13.03 7.12
C VAL A 104 -26.53 -13.43 7.93
N GLU A 105 -26.84 -12.65 8.95
CA GLU A 105 -28.06 -12.77 9.75
C GLU A 105 -29.14 -11.86 9.16
N HIS A 106 -30.33 -12.42 8.90
CA HIS A 106 -31.50 -11.70 8.39
C HIS A 106 -32.59 -11.67 9.45
N GLY A 107 -32.59 -10.64 10.30
CA GLY A 107 -33.69 -10.37 11.23
C GLY A 107 -34.87 -9.68 10.53
N GLY A 108 -36.10 -9.94 10.98
CA GLY A 108 -37.31 -9.37 10.38
C GLY A 108 -37.45 -9.70 8.88
N ASP A 109 -37.65 -8.69 8.04
CA ASP A 109 -37.66 -8.83 6.56
C ASP A 109 -36.26 -9.00 5.95
N GLY A 110 -35.20 -8.99 6.77
CA GLY A 110 -33.81 -9.18 6.38
C GLY A 110 -33.11 -7.94 5.81
N TRP A 111 -31.90 -8.15 5.30
CA TRP A 111 -31.17 -7.14 4.52
C TRP A 111 -31.85 -6.86 3.17
N ARG A 112 -31.88 -5.58 2.79
CA ARG A 112 -32.19 -5.11 1.44
C ARG A 112 -31.07 -4.20 0.94
N VAL A 113 -30.78 -4.24 -0.35
CA VAL A 113 -29.97 -3.22 -1.01
C VAL A 113 -30.88 -2.17 -1.63
N GLU A 114 -30.60 -0.90 -1.36
CA GLU A 114 -31.38 0.24 -1.85
C GLU A 114 -30.46 1.28 -2.52
N GLU A 115 -31.01 2.05 -3.46
CA GLU A 115 -30.28 3.12 -4.17
C GLU A 115 -30.28 4.43 -3.37
N LEU A 116 -29.23 5.23 -3.52
CA LEU A 116 -29.11 6.55 -2.90
C LEU A 116 -29.74 7.66 -3.77
N PRO A 117 -30.45 8.64 -3.18
CA PRO A 117 -30.84 8.70 -1.77
C PRO A 117 -32.01 7.76 -1.47
N GLY A 118 -31.96 7.06 -0.34
CA GLY A 118 -33.05 6.19 0.11
C GLY A 118 -34.32 6.96 0.52
N ASP A 119 -35.43 6.27 0.72
CA ASP A 119 -36.69 6.88 1.16
C ASP A 119 -36.52 7.63 2.49
N CYS A 120 -36.86 8.93 2.49
CA CYS A 120 -36.59 9.86 3.59
C CYS A 120 -35.10 10.02 4.00
N GLY A 121 -34.16 9.56 3.18
CA GLY A 121 -32.72 9.70 3.36
C GLY A 121 -32.13 11.02 2.85
N VAL A 122 -30.81 11.11 2.92
CA VAL A 122 -30.00 12.22 2.38
C VAL A 122 -28.96 11.69 1.39
N GLU A 123 -28.43 12.57 0.54
CA GLU A 123 -27.32 12.20 -0.36
C GLU A 123 -26.02 11.91 0.42
N PHE A 124 -25.23 10.96 -0.08
CA PHE A 124 -23.93 10.62 0.49
C PHE A 124 -22.84 11.57 -0.03
N ILE A 125 -22.65 12.69 0.68
CA ILE A 125 -21.76 13.79 0.25
C ILE A 125 -20.25 13.50 0.35
N HIS A 126 -19.84 12.33 0.84
CA HIS A 126 -18.43 12.01 1.09
C HIS A 126 -17.74 11.32 -0.09
N ASP A 127 -18.48 10.64 -0.96
CA ASP A 127 -17.96 10.00 -2.18
C ASP A 127 -19.10 9.85 -3.21
N GLU A 128 -19.03 10.61 -4.30
CA GLU A 128 -20.02 10.56 -5.39
C GLU A 128 -20.07 9.19 -6.09
N GLY A 129 -19.06 8.32 -5.91
CA GLY A 129 -19.02 6.97 -6.46
C GLY A 129 -19.96 5.98 -5.75
N VAL A 130 -20.44 6.29 -4.54
CA VAL A 130 -21.35 5.42 -3.78
C VAL A 130 -22.79 5.64 -4.28
N LYS A 131 -23.42 4.59 -4.80
CA LYS A 131 -24.80 4.63 -5.36
C LYS A 131 -25.83 3.78 -4.62
N LYS A 132 -25.39 2.85 -3.78
CA LYS A 132 -26.24 1.92 -3.04
C LYS A 132 -25.80 1.78 -1.59
N PHE A 133 -26.69 1.28 -0.75
CA PHE A 133 -26.45 0.98 0.65
C PHE A 133 -27.24 -0.26 1.12
N PHE A 134 -26.89 -0.76 2.31
CA PHE A 134 -27.55 -1.91 2.93
C PHE A 134 -28.57 -1.44 3.99
N ALA A 135 -29.85 -1.62 3.74
CA ALA A 135 -30.93 -1.38 4.70
C ALA A 135 -31.20 -2.64 5.56
N SER A 136 -31.23 -2.49 6.88
CA SER A 136 -31.66 -3.52 7.83
C SER A 136 -33.16 -3.43 8.14
N SER A 137 -33.73 -4.49 8.71
CA SER A 137 -35.14 -4.55 9.11
C SER A 137 -35.33 -4.31 10.62
N PHE A 138 -36.49 -4.68 11.16
CA PHE A 138 -36.91 -4.41 12.55
C PHE A 138 -36.31 -5.36 13.61
N GLU A 139 -35.54 -6.36 13.21
CA GLU A 139 -34.70 -7.18 14.09
C GLU A 139 -33.24 -7.14 13.62
N TRP A 140 -32.32 -7.73 14.39
CA TRP A 140 -30.89 -7.71 14.08
C TRP A 140 -30.56 -8.34 12.73
N CYS A 141 -30.16 -7.52 11.77
CA CYS A 141 -29.43 -7.95 10.59
C CYS A 141 -27.92 -7.79 10.81
N ARG A 142 -27.12 -8.79 10.43
CA ARG A 142 -25.65 -8.75 10.51
C ARG A 142 -25.03 -9.31 9.23
N LYS A 143 -23.77 -8.96 8.97
CA LYS A 143 -22.94 -9.50 7.90
C LYS A 143 -21.46 -9.27 8.24
N ALA A 144 -20.59 -10.19 7.87
CA ALA A 144 -19.16 -10.14 8.17
C ALA A 144 -18.30 -10.41 6.93
N GLN A 145 -17.02 -10.06 6.99
CA GLN A 145 -15.99 -10.51 6.05
C GLN A 145 -14.70 -10.78 6.82
N VAL A 146 -14.03 -11.88 6.50
CA VAL A 146 -12.70 -12.22 7.04
C VAL A 146 -11.69 -12.06 5.92
N ILE A 147 -10.71 -11.18 6.12
CA ILE A 147 -9.69 -10.84 5.12
C ILE A 147 -8.40 -11.62 5.45
N ASP A 148 -7.93 -12.43 4.50
CA ASP A 148 -6.59 -13.03 4.55
C ASP A 148 -5.57 -12.01 4.02
N LEU A 149 -4.86 -11.35 4.94
CA LEU A 149 -3.85 -10.35 4.59
C LEU A 149 -2.69 -10.93 3.76
N GLN A 150 -2.34 -12.22 3.93
CA GLN A 150 -1.28 -12.84 3.14
C GLN A 150 -1.74 -13.05 1.69
N ALA A 151 -2.97 -13.54 1.50
CA ALA A 151 -3.58 -13.68 0.18
C ALA A 151 -3.73 -12.31 -0.54
N GLU A 152 -4.06 -11.24 0.20
CA GLU A 152 -4.12 -9.87 -0.33
C GLU A 152 -2.73 -9.25 -0.62
N GLY A 153 -1.64 -9.94 -0.27
CA GLY A 153 -0.26 -9.62 -0.64
C GLY A 153 0.60 -8.98 0.46
N TYR A 154 0.17 -9.04 1.72
CA TYR A 154 0.91 -8.56 2.90
C TYR A 154 1.57 -9.75 3.61
N TRP A 155 2.88 -9.92 3.43
CA TRP A 155 3.62 -11.10 3.90
C TRP A 155 3.96 -11.03 5.40
N GLU A 156 4.23 -12.19 6.00
CA GLU A 156 4.44 -12.35 7.47
C GLU A 156 5.47 -11.37 8.05
N GLU A 157 6.69 -11.29 7.48
CA GLU A 157 7.74 -10.39 7.97
C GLU A 157 7.31 -8.90 8.02
N LEU A 158 6.47 -8.45 7.07
CA LEU A 158 5.89 -7.10 7.06
C LEU A 158 4.86 -6.93 8.17
N LEU A 159 3.99 -7.93 8.37
CA LEU A 159 2.95 -7.89 9.41
C LEU A 159 3.57 -7.95 10.82
N ASP A 160 4.56 -8.81 11.03
CA ASP A 160 5.21 -9.03 12.34
C ASP A 160 6.18 -7.90 12.70
N THR A 161 6.98 -7.40 11.73
CA THR A 161 8.07 -6.44 11.98
C THR A 161 7.64 -5.00 11.78
N THR A 162 7.00 -4.69 10.65
CA THR A 162 6.60 -3.31 10.33
C THR A 162 5.27 -2.94 10.99
N GLN A 163 4.38 -3.92 11.22
CA GLN A 163 3.05 -3.72 11.81
C GLN A 163 2.31 -2.52 11.19
N PRO A 164 2.16 -2.48 9.85
CA PRO A 164 1.60 -1.32 9.16
C PRO A 164 0.17 -1.03 9.61
N ALA A 165 -0.19 0.25 9.68
CA ALA A 165 -1.49 0.68 10.17
C ALA A 165 -2.65 0.09 9.35
N ILE A 166 -3.48 -0.74 10.01
CA ILE A 166 -4.74 -1.24 9.46
C ILE A 166 -5.83 -0.20 9.76
N VAL A 167 -6.38 0.40 8.71
CA VAL A 167 -7.41 1.45 8.82
C VAL A 167 -8.75 0.91 8.38
N VAL A 168 -9.69 0.81 9.33
CA VAL A 168 -11.09 0.41 9.08
C VAL A 168 -11.99 1.65 9.09
N LYS A 169 -12.99 1.67 8.21
CA LYS A 169 -14.02 2.71 8.10
C LYS A 169 -15.35 2.05 7.74
N ASP A 170 -16.44 2.64 8.21
CA ASP A 170 -17.82 2.23 7.94
C ASP A 170 -18.70 3.50 7.94
N TRP A 171 -19.90 3.44 7.35
CA TRP A 171 -20.81 4.58 7.16
C TRP A 171 -22.28 4.21 7.40
#